data_AF-E3LGF9-F1
#
_entry.id   AF-E3LGF9-F1
#
_cell.length_a   1.000
_cell.length_b   1.000
_cell.length_c   1.000
_cell.angle_alpha   90.00
_cell.angle_beta   90.00
_cell.angle_gamma   90.00
#
_symmetry.space_group_name_H-M   'P 1'
#
loop_
_entity.id
_entity.type
_entity.pdbx_description
1 polymer ?
#
loop_
_entity_poly.entity_id
_entity_poly.type
_entity_poly.pdbx_seq_one_letter_code
_entity_poly.pdbx_strand_id
1 'polypeptide(L)'
;MIAGGGFGQVYRARNLETQEEVAVKVERATTNDSQRMILESKVLDDMFGIKHFPIVYYIGPHSSYNFIVMQMLGKNLGDIRKLLPTRKISITSAIRIGIQIIEALSLLHGKGWLHRDLKPTNCCLGLDEKRKTVYLVDFGMSRKFRNDDGSHRDSRHYCGFRGTTRYCSYRMHDRREQGPVDDLWCLYYTMAELIEGYLPWRDVESVDEMAQMKKILKHEVIYPSMPSKYASFDRNLRRLRQTSTPDYSKFQNILASCVKFVDDNAEFEWDVLGL
;
A
#
# COMPACT_ATOMS: atom_id res chain seq x y z
N MET A 1 -10.52 -20.00 -0.50
CA MET A 1 -10.45 -18.55 -0.22
C MET A 1 -9.06 -18.24 0.31
N ILE A 2 -8.39 -17.21 -0.22
CA ILE A 2 -7.02 -16.82 0.19
C ILE A 2 -6.98 -15.47 0.93
N ALA A 3 -8.00 -14.63 0.74
CA ALA A 3 -8.24 -13.44 1.54
C ALA A 3 -9.73 -13.14 1.58
N GLY A 4 -10.20 -12.49 2.64
CA GLY A 4 -11.59 -12.08 2.77
C GLY A 4 -11.72 -10.92 3.75
N GLY A 5 -12.57 -9.96 3.41
CA GLY A 5 -12.89 -8.82 4.26
C GLY A 5 -14.33 -8.36 4.03
N GLY A 6 -14.74 -7.27 4.69
CA GLY A 6 -16.11 -6.76 4.61
C GLY A 6 -16.58 -6.29 3.23
N PHE A 7 -15.70 -6.29 2.22
CA PHE A 7 -15.93 -5.66 0.92
C PHE A 7 -15.76 -6.60 -0.27
N GLY A 8 -15.37 -7.85 -0.07
CA GLY A 8 -15.10 -8.80 -1.15
C GLY A 8 -14.29 -10.00 -0.66
N GLN A 9 -14.32 -11.06 -1.47
CA GLN A 9 -13.59 -12.30 -1.18
C GLN A 9 -12.63 -12.59 -2.33
N VAL A 10 -11.42 -13.04 -2.00
CA VAL A 10 -10.41 -13.41 -2.98
C VAL A 10 -10.15 -14.90 -2.91
N TYR A 11 -10.18 -15.54 -4.07
CA TYR A 11 -10.00 -16.98 -4.25
C TYR A 11 -8.76 -17.24 -5.10
N ARG A 12 -7.98 -18.25 -4.74
CA ARG A 12 -7.06 -18.89 -5.68
C ARG A 12 -7.89 -19.79 -6.58
N ALA A 13 -7.72 -19.65 -7.89
CA ALA A 13 -8.35 -20.49 -8.89
C ALA A 13 -7.30 -20.96 -9.90
N ARG A 14 -7.71 -21.87 -10.77
CA ARG A 14 -6.88 -22.36 -11.88
C ARG A 14 -7.58 -22.04 -13.19
N ASN A 15 -6.87 -21.41 -14.11
CA ASN A 15 -7.34 -21.27 -15.49
C ASN A 15 -7.39 -22.68 -16.11
N LEU A 16 -8.56 -23.13 -16.57
CA LEU A 16 -8.74 -24.48 -17.08
C LEU A 16 -8.05 -24.70 -18.44
N GLU A 17 -7.84 -23.63 -19.21
CA GLU A 17 -7.17 -23.68 -20.51
C GLU A 17 -5.65 -23.69 -20.35
N THR A 18 -5.10 -22.75 -19.57
CA THR A 18 -3.63 -22.60 -19.42
C THR A 18 -3.05 -23.39 -18.24
N GLN A 19 -3.89 -23.92 -17.36
CA GLN A 19 -3.52 -24.52 -16.06
C GLN A 19 -2.80 -23.56 -15.10
N GLU A 20 -2.67 -22.28 -15.45
CA GLU A 20 -2.05 -21.27 -14.61
C GLU A 20 -2.93 -20.94 -13.39
N GLU A 21 -2.28 -20.62 -12.28
CA GLU A 21 -2.98 -20.17 -11.09
C GLU A 21 -3.28 -18.67 -11.18
N VAL A 22 -4.50 -18.32 -10.79
CA VAL A 22 -5.01 -16.94 -10.82
C VAL A 22 -5.66 -16.57 -9.50
N ALA A 23 -5.71 -15.27 -9.22
CA ALA A 23 -6.52 -14.72 -8.14
C ALA A 23 -7.85 -14.22 -8.70
N VAL A 24 -8.95 -14.62 -8.07
CA VAL A 24 -10.31 -14.19 -8.43
C VAL A 24 -10.89 -13.41 -7.26
N LYS A 25 -11.03 -12.09 -7.41
CA LYS A 25 -11.77 -11.25 -6.46
C LYS A 25 -13.24 -11.25 -6.85
N VAL A 26 -14.12 -11.48 -5.88
CA VAL A 26 -15.56 -11.60 -6.08
C VAL A 26 -16.29 -10.68 -5.10
N GLU A 27 -17.25 -9.91 -5.62
CA GLU A 27 -18.13 -9.01 -4.86
C GLU A 27 -19.58 -9.24 -5.28
N ARG A 28 -20.53 -9.11 -4.34
CA ARG A 28 -21.95 -9.18 -4.68
C ARG A 28 -22.33 -7.98 -5.55
N ALA A 29 -23.13 -8.23 -6.58
CA ALA A 29 -23.71 -7.18 -7.42
C ALA A 29 -24.85 -6.46 -6.67
N THR A 30 -24.52 -5.72 -5.60
CA THR A 30 -25.42 -4.76 -4.96
C THR A 30 -25.09 -3.35 -5.45
N THR A 31 -26.07 -2.43 -5.38
CA THR A 31 -25.95 -1.08 -5.95
C THR A 31 -24.85 -0.22 -5.31
N ASN A 32 -24.47 -0.48 -4.06
CA ASN A 32 -23.46 0.32 -3.34
C ASN A 32 -22.05 -0.30 -3.32
N ASP A 33 -21.90 -1.63 -3.29
CA ASP A 33 -20.58 -2.27 -3.27
C ASP A 33 -19.98 -2.35 -4.69
N SER A 34 -20.82 -2.44 -5.72
CA SER A 34 -20.39 -2.52 -7.12
C SER A 34 -19.52 -1.33 -7.58
N GLN A 35 -19.62 -0.16 -6.96
CA GLN A 35 -18.80 1.01 -7.32
C GLN A 35 -17.31 0.83 -7.02
N ARG A 36 -16.94 0.01 -6.02
CA ARG A 36 -15.53 -0.18 -5.63
C ARG A 36 -14.80 -1.10 -6.59
N MET A 37 -15.41 -2.22 -6.96
CA MET A 37 -14.85 -3.09 -7.98
C MET A 37 -14.72 -2.36 -9.33
N ILE A 38 -15.71 -1.54 -9.72
CA ILE A 38 -15.62 -0.71 -10.93
C ILE A 38 -14.43 0.26 -10.84
N LEU A 39 -14.22 0.90 -9.68
CA LEU A 39 -13.09 1.79 -9.46
C LEU A 39 -11.76 1.03 -9.55
N GLU A 40 -11.65 -0.12 -8.88
CA GLU A 40 -10.46 -0.95 -8.89
C GLU A 40 -10.12 -1.44 -10.30
N SER A 41 -11.13 -1.87 -11.06
CA SER A 41 -10.98 -2.21 -12.48
C SER A 41 -10.40 -1.07 -13.30
N LYS A 42 -10.88 0.17 -13.10
CA LYS A 42 -10.34 1.34 -13.81
C LYS A 42 -8.89 1.63 -13.45
N VAL A 43 -8.54 1.53 -12.18
CA VAL A 43 -7.14 1.73 -11.75
C VAL A 43 -6.25 0.65 -12.35
N LEU A 44 -6.65 -0.61 -12.27
CA LEU A 44 -5.86 -1.71 -12.81
C LEU A 44 -5.70 -1.66 -14.34
N ASP A 45 -6.72 -1.19 -15.05
CA ASP A 45 -6.66 -0.94 -16.50
C ASP A 45 -5.67 0.19 -16.85
N ASP A 46 -5.74 1.33 -16.14
CA ASP A 46 -4.78 2.45 -16.30
C ASP A 46 -3.33 2.06 -15.96
N MET A 47 -3.16 1.04 -15.11
CA MET A 47 -1.88 0.50 -14.66
C MET A 47 -1.46 -0.79 -15.41
N PHE A 48 -2.20 -1.21 -16.44
CA PHE A 48 -1.90 -2.45 -17.17
C PHE A 48 -0.47 -2.46 -17.73
N GLY A 49 0.26 -3.54 -17.49
CA GLY A 49 1.64 -3.72 -17.93
C GLY A 49 2.68 -2.89 -17.17
N ILE A 50 2.28 -2.09 -16.17
CA ILE A 50 3.19 -1.30 -15.35
C ILE A 50 3.72 -2.15 -14.19
N LYS A 51 5.03 -2.09 -13.95
CA LYS A 51 5.69 -2.76 -12.82
C LYS A 51 5.02 -2.41 -11.49
N HIS A 52 4.94 -3.37 -10.58
CA HIS A 52 4.31 -3.27 -9.25
C HIS A 52 2.77 -3.32 -9.23
N PHE A 53 2.11 -3.58 -10.37
CA PHE A 53 0.66 -3.75 -10.44
C PHE A 53 0.33 -5.12 -11.04
N PRO A 54 -0.67 -5.85 -10.49
CA PRO A 54 -1.03 -7.16 -11.00
C PRO A 54 -1.67 -7.05 -12.39
N ILE A 55 -1.37 -8.00 -13.26
CA ILE A 55 -2.03 -8.12 -14.57
C ILE A 55 -3.49 -8.52 -14.35
N VAL A 56 -4.42 -7.84 -15.02
CA VAL A 56 -5.82 -8.24 -15.07
C VAL A 56 -6.07 -9.06 -16.33
N TYR A 57 -6.69 -10.23 -16.15
CA TYR A 57 -7.05 -11.12 -17.25
C TYR A 57 -8.50 -10.94 -17.67
N TYR A 58 -9.40 -10.70 -16.72
CA TYR A 58 -10.82 -10.56 -17.00
C TYR A 58 -11.53 -9.75 -15.91
N ILE A 59 -12.48 -8.92 -16.32
CA ILE A 59 -13.42 -8.22 -15.44
C ILE A 59 -14.81 -8.46 -15.99
N GLY A 60 -15.75 -8.91 -15.16
CA GLY A 60 -17.13 -9.02 -15.60
C GLY A 60 -18.13 -9.46 -14.53
N PRO A 61 -19.42 -9.41 -14.86
CA PRO A 61 -20.48 -9.94 -14.02
C PRO A 61 -20.68 -11.45 -14.27
N HIS A 62 -21.03 -12.20 -13.23
CA HIS A 62 -21.55 -13.55 -13.33
C HIS A 62 -22.64 -13.77 -12.27
N SER A 63 -23.85 -14.10 -12.73
CA SER A 63 -25.02 -14.26 -11.85
C SER A 63 -25.23 -13.03 -10.96
N SER A 64 -25.25 -13.18 -9.63
CA SER A 64 -25.40 -12.10 -8.66
C SER A 64 -24.07 -11.48 -8.18
N TYR A 65 -22.99 -11.67 -8.92
CA TYR A 65 -21.65 -11.27 -8.51
C TYR A 65 -20.90 -10.53 -9.63
N ASN A 66 -20.01 -9.63 -9.25
CA ASN A 66 -18.97 -9.11 -10.11
C ASN A 66 -17.65 -9.77 -9.72
N PHE A 67 -16.76 -10.00 -10.69
CA PHE A 67 -15.46 -10.57 -10.44
C PHE A 67 -14.35 -9.94 -11.26
N ILE A 68 -13.15 -9.92 -10.67
CA ILE A 68 -11.90 -9.58 -11.34
C ILE A 68 -11.00 -10.82 -11.26
N VAL A 69 -10.59 -11.34 -12.41
CA VAL A 69 -9.56 -12.37 -12.55
C VAL A 69 -8.23 -11.67 -12.83
N MET A 70 -7.25 -11.90 -11.97
CA MET A 70 -5.95 -11.22 -12.02
C MET A 70 -4.80 -12.16 -11.68
N GLN A 71 -3.59 -11.70 -11.95
CA GLN A 71 -2.33 -12.38 -11.64
C GLN A 71 -2.33 -12.89 -10.19
N MET A 72 -1.99 -14.17 -10.01
CA MET A 72 -1.72 -14.72 -8.69
C MET A 72 -0.40 -14.15 -8.17
N LEU A 73 -0.42 -13.65 -6.94
CA LEU A 73 0.75 -13.10 -6.26
C LEU A 73 1.11 -13.97 -5.05
N GLY A 74 2.32 -13.75 -4.52
CA GLY A 74 2.82 -14.34 -3.29
C GLY A 74 2.18 -13.73 -2.05
N LYS A 75 2.77 -14.04 -0.89
CA LYS A 75 2.28 -13.57 0.41
C LYS A 75 2.34 -12.03 0.50
N ASN A 76 1.40 -11.45 1.25
CA ASN A 76 1.48 -10.05 1.63
C ASN A 76 2.49 -9.83 2.76
N LEU A 77 3.04 -8.61 2.86
CA LEU A 77 4.05 -8.26 3.85
C LEU A 77 3.53 -8.38 5.29
N GLY A 78 2.22 -8.19 5.50
CA GLY A 78 1.58 -8.37 6.80
C GLY A 78 1.66 -9.81 7.30
N ASP A 79 1.46 -10.79 6.42
CA ASP A 79 1.53 -12.21 6.76
C ASP A 79 2.96 -12.71 6.82
N ILE A 80 3.84 -12.28 5.90
CA ILE A 80 5.28 -12.56 5.99
C ILE A 80 5.83 -12.13 7.34
N ARG A 81 5.53 -10.89 7.76
CA ARG A 81 5.95 -10.38 9.06
C ARG A 81 5.48 -11.27 10.21
N LYS A 82 4.24 -11.77 10.20
CA LYS A 82 3.72 -12.65 11.26
C LYS A 82 4.41 -14.02 11.32
N LEU A 83 4.92 -14.51 10.18
CA LEU A 83 5.65 -15.77 10.09
C LEU A 83 7.08 -15.66 10.63
N LEU A 84 7.69 -14.47 10.57
CA LEU A 84 9.03 -14.26 11.10
C LEU A 84 9.06 -14.44 12.63
N PRO A 85 10.10 -15.09 13.20
CA PRO A 85 10.19 -15.36 14.64
C PRO A 85 10.06 -14.13 15.54
N THR A 86 10.65 -13.00 15.11
CA THR A 86 10.63 -11.73 15.83
C THR A 86 9.38 -10.89 15.54
N ARG A 87 8.56 -11.32 14.57
CA ARG A 87 7.46 -10.54 13.98
C ARG A 87 7.89 -9.17 13.43
N LYS A 88 9.15 -9.06 13.03
CA LYS A 88 9.80 -7.88 12.44
C LYS A 88 10.52 -8.28 11.17
N ILE A 89 10.47 -7.40 10.17
CA ILE A 89 11.31 -7.47 8.99
C ILE A 89 12.58 -6.69 9.27
N SER A 90 13.73 -7.26 8.91
CA SER A 90 15.03 -6.60 8.98
C SER A 90 15.04 -5.24 8.25
N ILE A 91 15.78 -4.28 8.80
CA ILE A 91 15.87 -2.92 8.24
C ILE A 91 16.30 -2.94 6.77
N THR A 92 17.25 -3.80 6.39
CA THR A 92 17.71 -3.94 5.01
C THR A 92 16.60 -4.39 4.06
N SER A 93 15.84 -5.43 4.42
CA SER A 93 14.72 -5.93 3.62
C SER A 93 13.58 -4.91 3.55
N ALA A 94 13.25 -4.27 4.67
CA ALA A 94 12.23 -3.24 4.73
C ALA A 94 12.60 -2.03 3.87
N ILE A 95 13.85 -1.57 3.85
CA ILE A 95 14.30 -0.46 3.00
C ILE A 95 14.14 -0.79 1.51
N ARG A 96 14.56 -1.99 1.09
CA ARG A 96 14.38 -2.45 -0.30
C ARG A 96 12.92 -2.47 -0.71
N ILE A 97 12.05 -2.99 0.17
CA ILE A 97 10.59 -2.97 -0.01
C ILE A 97 10.09 -1.53 -0.11
N GLY A 98 10.49 -0.65 0.81
CA GLY A 98 10.03 0.74 0.85
C GLY A 98 10.41 1.51 -0.40
N ILE A 99 11.60 1.28 -0.97
CA ILE A 99 12.03 1.87 -2.23
C ILE A 99 11.12 1.45 -3.39
N GLN A 100 10.78 0.16 -3.47
CA GLN A 100 9.85 -0.35 -4.49
C GLN A 100 8.42 0.19 -4.30
N ILE A 101 7.94 0.33 -3.06
CA ILE A 101 6.62 0.92 -2.81
C ILE A 101 6.61 2.40 -3.22
N ILE A 102 7.68 3.16 -2.98
CA ILE A 102 7.78 4.55 -3.46
C ILE A 102 7.77 4.61 -4.99
N GLU A 103 8.46 3.68 -5.67
CA GLU A 103 8.43 3.55 -7.13
C GLU A 103 6.99 3.30 -7.61
N ALA A 104 6.29 2.33 -7.02
CA ALA A 104 4.90 2.01 -7.33
C ALA A 104 3.95 3.20 -7.09
N LEU A 105 4.07 3.90 -5.97
CA LEU A 105 3.29 5.10 -5.67
C LEU A 105 3.58 6.23 -6.67
N SER A 106 4.84 6.43 -7.05
CA SER A 106 5.21 7.42 -8.07
C SER A 106 4.51 7.13 -9.40
N LEU A 107 4.50 5.87 -9.85
CA LEU A 107 3.83 5.43 -11.07
C LEU A 107 2.30 5.61 -10.99
N LEU A 108 1.68 5.19 -9.87
CA LEU A 108 0.24 5.36 -9.63
C LEU A 108 -0.16 6.84 -9.62
N HIS A 109 0.60 7.67 -8.91
CA HIS A 109 0.35 9.09 -8.81
C HIS A 109 0.60 9.81 -10.14
N GLY A 110 1.54 9.31 -10.95
CA GLY A 110 1.79 9.77 -12.32
C GLY A 110 0.58 9.55 -13.25
N LYS A 111 -0.20 8.49 -13.02
CA LYS A 111 -1.50 8.26 -13.67
C LYS A 111 -2.66 9.02 -13.04
N GLY A 112 -2.39 9.86 -12.05
CA GLY A 112 -3.39 10.73 -11.41
C GLY A 112 -4.24 10.06 -10.33
N TRP A 113 -3.87 8.85 -9.89
CA TRP A 113 -4.57 8.10 -8.85
C TRP A 113 -3.89 8.23 -7.49
N LEU A 114 -4.68 8.15 -6.42
CA LEU A 114 -4.22 7.90 -5.05
C LEU A 114 -4.60 6.47 -4.65
N HIS A 115 -3.78 5.81 -3.83
CA HIS A 115 -4.09 4.49 -3.27
C HIS A 115 -5.08 4.57 -2.09
N ARG A 116 -4.81 5.46 -1.13
CA ARG A 116 -5.63 5.78 0.06
C ARG A 116 -5.79 4.70 1.13
N ASP A 117 -5.40 3.45 0.88
CA ASP A 117 -5.39 2.37 1.91
C ASP A 117 -4.11 1.55 1.91
N LEU A 118 -2.94 2.20 1.79
CA LEU A 118 -1.66 1.50 1.82
C LEU A 118 -1.36 0.99 3.23
N LYS A 119 -1.10 -0.32 3.33
CA LYS A 119 -0.82 -1.06 4.57
C LYS A 119 -0.11 -2.38 4.24
N PRO A 120 0.51 -3.08 5.21
CA PRO A 120 1.26 -4.31 4.93
C PRO A 120 0.49 -5.38 4.16
N THR A 121 -0.82 -5.52 4.40
CA THR A 121 -1.65 -6.53 3.72
C THR A 121 -1.98 -6.21 2.27
N ASN A 122 -1.78 -4.95 1.85
CA ASN A 122 -2.03 -4.48 0.49
C ASN A 122 -0.72 -4.34 -0.32
N CYS A 123 0.37 -4.90 0.21
CA CYS A 123 1.66 -5.02 -0.46
C CYS A 123 1.99 -6.51 -0.55
N CYS A 124 1.97 -7.09 -1.75
CA CYS A 124 2.28 -8.50 -1.99
C CYS A 124 3.64 -8.66 -2.66
N LEU A 125 4.29 -9.80 -2.47
CA LEU A 125 5.42 -10.18 -3.31
C LEU A 125 4.93 -10.88 -4.59
N GLY A 126 5.74 -10.87 -5.64
CA GLY A 126 5.52 -11.75 -6.78
C GLY A 126 5.76 -13.22 -6.43
N LEU A 127 5.55 -14.10 -7.41
CA LEU A 127 5.89 -15.52 -7.34
C LEU A 127 7.16 -15.79 -8.16
N ASP A 128 7.81 -16.92 -7.89
CA ASP A 128 8.94 -17.45 -8.67
C ASP A 128 10.04 -16.41 -8.92
N GLU A 129 10.35 -16.12 -10.19
CA GLU A 129 11.37 -15.12 -10.58
C GLU A 129 11.02 -13.70 -10.13
N LYS A 130 9.75 -13.42 -9.82
CA LYS A 130 9.26 -12.13 -9.32
C LYS A 130 9.13 -12.08 -7.80
N ARG A 131 9.59 -13.10 -7.05
CA ARG A 131 9.52 -13.12 -5.56
C ARG A 131 10.17 -11.92 -4.86
N LYS A 132 11.10 -11.24 -5.54
CA LYS A 132 11.76 -10.02 -5.06
C LYS A 132 11.02 -8.71 -5.39
N THR A 133 9.95 -8.79 -6.19
CA THR A 133 9.17 -7.63 -6.64
C THR A 133 7.96 -7.41 -5.74
N VAL A 134 7.77 -6.18 -5.27
CA VAL A 134 6.58 -5.77 -4.50
C VAL A 134 5.48 -5.33 -5.47
N TYR A 135 4.24 -5.74 -5.18
CA TYR A 135 3.03 -5.38 -5.92
C TYR A 135 2.04 -4.69 -4.98
N LEU A 136 1.48 -3.57 -5.42
CA LEU A 136 0.36 -2.93 -4.74
C LEU A 136 -0.95 -3.56 -5.20
N VAL A 137 -1.87 -3.79 -4.26
CA VAL A 137 -3.17 -4.41 -4.51
C VAL A 137 -4.28 -3.70 -3.74
N ASP A 138 -5.53 -4.01 -4.09
CA ASP A 138 -6.75 -3.47 -3.47
C ASP A 138 -6.91 -1.95 -3.66
N PHE A 139 -7.37 -1.59 -4.86
CA PHE A 139 -7.62 -0.21 -5.28
C PHE A 139 -9.08 0.23 -5.05
N GLY A 140 -9.85 -0.53 -4.26
CA GLY A 140 -11.26 -0.22 -3.99
C GLY A 140 -11.50 1.08 -3.21
N MET A 141 -10.43 1.67 -2.64
CA MET A 141 -10.45 2.96 -1.94
C MET A 141 -9.81 4.10 -2.73
N SER A 142 -9.26 3.81 -3.91
CA SER A 142 -8.53 4.76 -4.74
C SER A 142 -9.36 5.96 -5.17
N ARG A 143 -8.68 7.01 -5.64
CA ARG A 143 -9.36 8.24 -6.10
C ARG A 143 -8.48 8.99 -7.07
N LYS A 144 -9.04 9.47 -8.19
CA LYS A 144 -8.36 10.45 -9.04
C LYS A 144 -8.16 11.74 -8.25
N PHE A 145 -6.93 12.26 -8.19
CA PHE A 145 -6.62 13.58 -7.63
C PHE A 145 -6.26 14.61 -8.70
N ARG A 146 -6.15 14.17 -9.96
CA ARG A 146 -6.02 15.01 -11.15
C ARG A 146 -7.25 14.88 -12.05
N ASN A 147 -7.56 15.96 -12.76
CA ASN A 147 -8.47 15.96 -13.90
C ASN A 147 -7.77 15.35 -15.12
N ASP A 148 -8.52 15.11 -16.19
CA ASP A 148 -7.97 14.49 -17.41
C ASP A 148 -6.99 15.43 -18.16
N ASP A 149 -7.06 16.74 -17.90
CA ASP A 149 -6.09 17.75 -18.36
C ASP A 149 -4.81 17.82 -17.49
N GLY A 150 -4.72 16.98 -16.46
CA GLY A 150 -3.59 16.93 -15.53
C GLY A 150 -3.63 17.96 -14.40
N SER A 151 -4.59 18.88 -14.39
CA SER A 151 -4.78 19.84 -13.29
C SER A 151 -5.22 19.14 -12.00
N HIS A 152 -4.91 19.73 -10.85
CA HIS A 152 -5.40 19.20 -9.57
C HIS A 152 -6.91 19.36 -9.47
N ARG A 153 -7.60 18.30 -9.01
CA ARG A 153 -9.02 18.39 -8.68
C ARG A 153 -9.21 19.30 -7.47
N ASP A 154 -10.31 20.03 -7.45
CA ASP A 154 -10.68 20.86 -6.30
C ASP A 154 -10.82 20.04 -5.03
N SER A 155 -10.25 20.58 -3.94
CA SER A 155 -10.37 19.98 -2.63
C SER A 155 -11.81 20.08 -2.13
N ARG A 156 -12.39 18.95 -1.76
CA ARG A 156 -13.68 18.96 -1.05
C ARG A 156 -13.51 19.55 0.35
N HIS A 157 -14.51 20.30 0.79
CA HIS A 157 -14.57 20.85 2.14
C HIS A 157 -14.66 19.75 3.22
N TYR A 158 -15.29 18.62 2.91
CA TYR A 158 -15.40 17.48 3.82
C TYR A 158 -15.21 16.16 3.08
N CYS A 159 -14.35 15.29 3.61
CA CYS A 159 -14.12 13.96 3.10
C CYS A 159 -14.51 12.91 4.14
N GLY A 160 -15.51 12.08 3.82
CA GLY A 160 -15.82 10.90 4.63
C GLY A 160 -14.61 9.99 4.77
N PHE A 161 -14.41 9.45 5.96
CA PHE A 161 -13.28 8.57 6.25
C PHE A 161 -13.34 7.31 5.38
N ARG A 162 -12.22 7.00 4.72
CA ARG A 162 -11.99 5.72 4.05
C ARG A 162 -10.54 5.31 4.26
N GLY A 163 -10.31 4.00 4.26
CA GLY A 163 -9.02 3.39 4.56
C GLY A 163 -8.90 2.94 6.02
N THR A 164 -7.70 2.50 6.40
CA THR A 164 -7.43 1.90 7.70
C THR A 164 -6.89 2.95 8.68
N THR A 165 -7.62 3.23 9.76
CA THR A 165 -7.27 4.25 10.78
C THR A 165 -5.85 4.10 11.31
N ARG A 166 -5.36 2.87 11.47
CA ARG A 166 -4.00 2.59 11.95
C ARG A 166 -2.90 3.22 11.07
N TYR A 167 -3.07 3.19 9.74
CA TYR A 167 -2.01 3.60 8.80
C TYR A 167 -2.31 4.92 8.08
N CYS A 168 -3.52 5.47 8.16
CA CYS A 168 -3.81 6.73 7.49
C CYS A 168 -2.97 7.90 8.05
N SER A 169 -2.64 8.86 7.18
CA SER A 169 -2.05 10.16 7.55
C SER A 169 -2.75 10.81 8.73
N TYR A 170 -2.01 11.50 9.60
CA TYR A 170 -2.61 12.24 10.71
C TYR A 170 -3.59 13.33 10.24
N ARG A 171 -3.42 13.85 9.02
CA ARG A 171 -4.29 14.85 8.39
C ARG A 171 -5.68 14.31 8.06
N MET A 172 -5.79 12.99 7.89
CA MET A 172 -7.06 12.33 7.57
C MET A 172 -8.05 12.30 8.72
N HIS A 173 -7.56 12.39 9.94
CA HIS A 173 -8.42 12.49 11.12
C HIS A 173 -9.20 13.82 11.11
N ASP A 174 -8.63 14.87 10.49
CA ASP A 174 -9.29 16.18 10.34
C ASP A 174 -10.27 16.24 9.14
N ARG A 175 -10.61 15.09 8.51
CA ARG A 175 -11.58 14.97 7.39
C ARG A 175 -11.21 15.81 6.14
N ARG A 176 -9.93 16.12 5.98
CA ARG A 176 -9.39 16.85 4.83
C ARG A 176 -9.31 15.96 3.58
N GLU A 177 -9.28 16.60 2.43
CA GLU A 177 -9.02 15.90 1.16
C GLU A 177 -7.61 15.29 1.18
N GLN A 178 -7.44 14.16 0.49
CA GLN A 178 -6.15 13.46 0.40
C GLN A 178 -5.35 13.91 -0.81
N GLY A 179 -4.03 13.84 -0.68
CA GLY A 179 -3.11 13.98 -1.80
C GLY A 179 -2.00 12.92 -1.75
N PRO A 180 -1.06 12.97 -2.71
CA PRO A 180 0.06 12.03 -2.80
C PRO A 180 0.88 11.90 -1.50
N VAL A 181 1.00 12.98 -0.72
CA VAL A 181 1.70 12.98 0.57
C VAL A 181 1.03 12.05 1.59
N ASP A 182 -0.29 11.84 1.52
CA ASP A 182 -1.01 11.00 2.47
C ASP A 182 -0.72 9.52 2.24
N ASP A 183 -0.49 9.09 1.00
CA ASP A 183 -0.03 7.72 0.70
C ASP A 183 1.41 7.50 1.18
N LEU A 184 2.27 8.52 1.13
CA LEU A 184 3.62 8.45 1.72
C LEU A 184 3.58 8.44 3.26
N TRP A 185 2.60 9.08 3.91
CA TRP A 185 2.35 8.89 5.34
C TRP A 185 1.92 7.45 5.66
N CYS A 186 1.04 6.87 4.84
CA CYS A 186 0.67 5.47 4.97
C CYS A 186 1.87 4.54 4.85
N LEU A 187 2.79 4.82 3.91
CA LEU A 187 4.05 4.09 3.80
C LEU A 187 4.91 4.27 5.05
N TYR A 188 5.05 5.49 5.55
CA TYR A 188 5.83 5.78 6.75
C TYR A 188 5.30 5.05 7.99
N TYR A 189 4.00 4.84 8.14
CA TYR A 189 3.46 4.02 9.25
C TYR A 189 3.50 2.51 8.95
N THR A 190 3.32 2.11 7.70
CA THR A 190 3.48 0.72 7.24
C THR A 190 4.88 0.21 7.55
N MET A 191 5.90 0.98 7.20
CA MET A 191 7.30 0.67 7.44
C MET A 191 7.63 0.54 8.94
N ALA A 192 6.97 1.33 9.81
CA ALA A 192 7.16 1.25 11.26
C ALA A 192 6.68 -0.09 11.79
N GLU A 193 5.49 -0.53 11.38
CA GLU A 193 4.97 -1.83 11.80
C GLU A 193 5.81 -2.99 11.24
N LEU A 194 6.33 -2.87 10.01
CA LEU A 194 7.22 -3.88 9.43
C LEU A 194 8.53 -4.01 10.22
N ILE A 195 9.19 -2.90 10.51
CA ILE A 195 10.53 -2.86 11.13
C ILE A 195 10.45 -3.08 12.65
N GLU A 196 9.55 -2.38 13.33
CA GLU A 196 9.47 -2.39 14.79
C GLU A 196 8.53 -3.50 15.31
N GLY A 197 7.67 -4.04 14.45
CA GLY A 197 6.71 -5.10 14.77
C GLY A 197 5.40 -4.58 15.36
N TYR A 198 5.31 -3.28 15.67
CA TYR A 198 4.15 -2.61 16.23
C TYR A 198 4.12 -1.14 15.83
N LEU A 199 2.98 -0.47 16.06
CA LEU A 199 2.84 0.97 16.03
C LEU A 199 2.54 1.47 17.45
N PRO A 200 3.02 2.66 17.88
CA PRO A 200 2.79 3.16 19.23
C PRO A 200 1.30 3.28 19.61
N TRP A 201 0.42 3.45 18.63
CA TRP A 201 -1.04 3.55 18.81
C TRP A 201 -1.78 2.25 18.43
N ARG A 202 -1.12 1.09 18.38
CA ARG A 202 -1.74 -0.18 17.95
C ARG A 202 -2.96 -0.55 18.79
N ASP A 203 -2.88 -0.33 20.10
CA ASP A 203 -3.85 -0.76 21.10
C ASP A 203 -4.74 0.42 21.57
N VAL A 204 -4.71 1.54 20.85
CA VAL A 204 -5.52 2.74 21.15
C VAL A 204 -6.86 2.63 20.43
N GLU A 205 -7.94 2.58 21.21
CA GLU A 205 -9.30 2.47 20.70
C GLU A 205 -9.87 3.82 20.23
N SER A 206 -9.51 4.90 20.93
CA SER A 206 -9.97 6.25 20.59
C SER A 206 -9.31 6.78 19.32
N VAL A 207 -10.13 7.09 18.31
CA VAL A 207 -9.65 7.65 17.04
C VAL A 207 -9.01 9.03 17.23
N ASP A 208 -9.50 9.83 18.17
CA ASP A 208 -8.99 11.17 18.46
C ASP A 208 -7.65 11.10 19.20
N GLU A 209 -7.52 10.16 20.15
CA GLU A 209 -6.24 9.90 20.83
C GLU A 209 -5.18 9.41 19.84
N MET A 210 -5.54 8.46 18.98
CA MET A 210 -4.66 7.98 17.90
C MET A 210 -4.23 9.13 16.97
N ALA A 211 -5.16 10.01 16.59
CA ALA A 211 -4.87 11.18 15.77
C ALA A 211 -3.86 12.10 16.45
N GLN A 212 -4.05 12.35 17.74
CA GLN A 212 -3.17 13.21 18.52
C GLN A 212 -1.79 12.59 18.68
N MET A 213 -1.69 11.30 18.97
CA MET A 213 -0.42 10.58 19.02
C MET A 213 0.36 10.72 17.71
N LYS A 214 -0.29 10.51 16.56
CA LYS A 214 0.37 10.67 15.25
C LYS A 214 0.88 12.10 15.00
N LYS A 215 0.20 13.12 15.55
CA LYS A 215 0.61 14.54 15.43
C LYS A 215 1.85 14.85 16.28
N ILE A 216 1.89 14.35 17.52
CA ILE A 216 2.88 14.75 18.54
C ILE A 216 4.09 13.83 18.65
N LEU A 217 3.93 12.53 18.35
CA LEU A 217 5.02 11.57 18.51
C LEU A 217 6.15 11.90 17.54
N LYS A 218 7.35 11.94 18.10
CA LYS A 218 8.58 12.17 17.34
C LYS A 218 9.01 10.90 16.63
N HIS A 219 9.82 11.07 15.59
CA HIS A 219 10.36 9.99 14.78
C HIS A 219 11.00 8.88 15.63
N GLU A 220 11.79 9.26 16.63
CA GLU A 220 12.58 8.35 17.46
C GLU A 220 11.70 7.46 18.35
N VAL A 221 10.45 7.88 18.63
CA VAL A 221 9.47 7.07 19.36
C VAL A 221 8.77 6.08 18.43
N ILE A 222 8.54 6.48 17.17
CA ILE A 222 7.91 5.61 16.17
C ILE A 222 8.92 4.57 15.65
N TYR A 223 10.19 4.95 15.55
CA TYR A 223 11.28 4.16 14.98
C TYR A 223 12.52 4.14 15.88
N PRO A 224 12.46 3.47 17.04
CA PRO A 224 13.61 3.38 17.93
C PRO A 224 14.80 2.61 17.32
N SER A 225 14.55 1.71 16.36
CA SER A 225 15.61 0.88 15.75
C SER A 225 16.24 1.51 14.51
N MET A 226 15.64 2.57 13.95
CA MET A 226 16.14 3.18 12.70
C MET A 226 17.25 4.20 12.95
N PRO A 227 18.20 4.34 12.01
CA PRO A 227 19.20 5.41 12.06
C PRO A 227 18.57 6.80 12.06
N SER A 228 19.17 7.75 12.79
CA SER A 228 18.67 9.13 12.94
C SER A 228 18.44 9.90 11.63
N LYS A 229 19.19 9.55 10.57
CA LYS A 229 18.97 10.06 9.20
C LYS A 229 17.56 9.80 8.67
N TYR A 230 16.89 8.73 9.11
CA TYR A 230 15.53 8.41 8.70
C TYR A 230 14.49 9.43 9.23
N ALA A 231 14.82 10.19 10.28
CA ALA A 231 14.00 11.30 10.75
C ALA A 231 13.78 12.38 9.68
N SER A 232 14.66 12.46 8.69
CA SER A 232 14.45 13.33 7.53
C SER A 232 13.22 12.96 6.70
N PHE A 233 12.77 11.70 6.71
CA PHE A 233 11.55 11.26 6.01
C PHE A 233 10.32 11.99 6.58
N ASP A 234 10.08 11.88 7.89
CA ASP A 234 9.00 12.57 8.62
C ASP A 234 9.08 14.10 8.43
N ARG A 235 10.27 14.70 8.57
CA ARG A 235 10.46 16.15 8.37
C ARG A 235 10.05 16.60 6.97
N ASN A 236 10.34 15.82 5.93
CA ASN A 236 9.92 16.15 4.56
C ASN A 236 8.42 15.97 4.37
N LEU A 237 7.81 14.90 4.90
CA LEU A 237 6.36 14.70 4.83
C LEU A 237 5.58 15.86 5.48
N ARG A 238 6.03 16.33 6.64
CA ARG A 238 5.37 17.43 7.36
C ARG A 238 5.38 18.75 6.57
N ARG A 239 6.41 18.99 5.74
CA ARG A 239 6.56 20.19 4.91
C ARG A 239 5.73 20.15 3.62
N LEU A 240 5.39 18.95 3.13
CA LEU A 240 4.61 18.81 1.90
C LEU A 240 3.17 19.30 2.12
N ARG A 241 2.68 20.08 1.15
CA ARG A 241 1.26 20.45 1.07
C ARG A 241 0.51 19.29 0.44
N GLN A 242 -0.80 19.25 0.68
CA GLN A 242 -1.68 18.22 0.12
C GLN A 242 -1.66 18.21 -1.43
N THR A 243 -1.55 19.38 -2.05
CA THR A 243 -1.50 19.55 -3.51
C THR A 243 -0.09 19.41 -4.09
N SER A 244 0.95 19.24 -3.26
CA SER A 244 2.30 19.08 -3.76
C SER A 244 2.48 17.72 -4.44
N THR A 245 3.20 17.71 -5.56
CA THR A 245 3.78 16.47 -6.08
C THR A 245 5.06 16.17 -5.27
N PRO A 246 5.14 15.04 -4.56
CA PRO A 246 6.32 14.66 -3.79
C PRO A 246 7.53 14.43 -4.70
N ASP A 247 8.72 14.76 -4.20
CA ASP A 247 9.99 14.32 -4.79
C ASP A 247 10.24 12.87 -4.35
N TYR A 248 9.74 11.91 -5.12
CA TYR A 248 9.83 10.47 -4.79
C TYR A 248 11.28 10.00 -4.69
N SER A 249 12.17 10.48 -5.58
CA SER A 249 13.58 10.14 -5.56
C SER A 249 14.25 10.59 -4.26
N LYS A 250 13.88 11.75 -3.70
CA LYS A 250 14.34 12.16 -2.38
C LYS A 250 13.94 11.19 -1.27
N PHE A 251 12.71 10.68 -1.28
CA PHE A 251 12.28 9.70 -0.27
C PHE A 251 12.98 8.34 -0.43
N GLN A 252 13.21 7.90 -1.67
CA GLN A 252 14.03 6.71 -1.96
C GLN A 252 15.47 6.89 -1.46
N ASN A 253 16.07 8.05 -1.72
CA ASN A 253 17.42 8.37 -1.26
C ASN A 253 17.53 8.42 0.27
N ILE A 254 16.50 8.91 0.97
CA ILE A 254 16.45 8.87 2.44
C ILE A 254 16.47 7.41 2.92
N LEU A 255 15.65 6.52 2.32
CA LEU A 255 15.64 5.10 2.67
C LEU A 255 16.98 4.42 2.35
N ALA A 256 17.50 4.59 1.14
CA ALA A 256 18.77 4.02 0.72
C ALA A 256 19.92 4.47 1.63
N SER A 257 19.91 5.75 2.04
CA SER A 257 20.92 6.27 2.95
C SER A 257 20.94 5.54 4.28
N CYS A 258 19.85 4.86 4.70
CA CYS A 258 19.74 4.21 6.01
C CYS A 258 20.58 2.92 6.14
N VAL A 259 20.99 2.31 5.03
CA VAL A 259 21.86 1.13 4.97
C VAL A 259 23.20 1.46 4.32
N LYS A 260 24.19 0.57 4.44
CA LYS A 260 25.49 0.74 3.78
C LYS A 260 25.37 0.60 2.26
N PHE A 261 24.58 -0.38 1.81
CA PHE A 261 24.36 -0.70 0.41
C PHE A 261 22.96 -1.30 0.24
N VAL A 262 22.32 -0.97 -0.88
CA VAL A 262 21.04 -1.56 -1.28
C VAL A 262 21.34 -2.57 -2.37
N ASP A 263 21.22 -3.86 -2.04
CA ASP A 263 21.39 -4.95 -2.99
C ASP A 263 20.02 -5.44 -3.46
N ASP A 264 19.59 -5.02 -4.65
CA ASP A 264 18.31 -5.43 -5.22
C ASP A 264 18.25 -6.95 -5.53
N ASN A 265 19.39 -7.62 -5.65
CA ASN A 265 19.48 -9.04 -5.95
C ASN A 265 19.57 -9.92 -4.70
N ALA A 266 19.79 -9.36 -3.51
CA ALA A 266 19.85 -10.15 -2.28
C ALA A 266 18.53 -10.91 -2.04
N GLU A 267 18.62 -12.13 -1.52
CA GLU A 267 17.43 -12.84 -1.03
C GLU A 267 16.83 -12.09 0.18
N PHE A 268 15.52 -12.21 0.38
CA PHE A 268 14.91 -11.74 1.61
C PHE A 268 15.11 -12.77 2.73
N GLU A 269 15.00 -12.32 3.98
CA GLU A 269 15.27 -13.18 5.14
C GLU A 269 14.30 -14.37 5.23
N TRP A 270 13.05 -14.23 4.78
CA TRP A 270 12.11 -15.36 4.73
C TRP A 270 12.45 -16.37 3.64
N ASP A 271 13.07 -15.96 2.53
CA ASP A 271 13.52 -16.89 1.47
C ASP A 271 14.64 -17.79 2.02
N VAL A 272 15.56 -17.21 2.80
CA VAL A 272 16.66 -17.95 3.47
C VAL A 272 16.12 -18.89 4.54
N LEU A 273 15.03 -18.52 5.21
CA LEU A 273 14.36 -19.34 6.23
C LEU A 273 13.41 -20.40 5.64
N GLY A 274 13.13 -20.35 4.32
CA GLY A 274 12.19 -21.25 3.65
C GLY A 274 10.72 -21.04 4.06
N LEU A 275 10.31 -19.77 4.29
CA LEU A 275 8.97 -19.37 4.76
C LEU A 275 8.01 -18.89 3.65
#